data_AF-A0A537ZKE1-F1
#
_entry.id   AF-A0A537ZKE1-F1
#
_cell.length_a   1.000
_cell.length_b   1.000
_cell.length_c   1.000
_cell.angle_alpha   90.00
_cell.angle_beta   90.00
_cell.angle_gamma   90.00
#
_symmetry.space_group_name_H-M   'P 1'
#
loop_
_entity.id
_entity.type
_entity.pdbx_description
1 polymer ?
#
loop_
_entity_poly.entity_id
_entity_poly.type
_entity_poly.pdbx_seq_one_letter_code
_entity_poly.pdbx_strand_id
1 'polypeptide(L)'
;MLFDLAERFGLDAIVQRDLGVREHRNRPLDELAPQAMAILLTALRRAGMPASALSSTLMQFGDRRDVECELVPIEIRERPPMITVREYREKFCRELSA
;
A
#
# COMPACT_ATOMS: atom_id res chain seq x y z
N MET A 1 -4.77 3.84 4.35
CA MET A 1 -6.19 3.49 4.61
C MET A 1 -6.36 2.85 5.99
N LEU A 2 -5.80 1.67 6.29
CA LEU A 2 -5.96 1.06 7.64
C LEU A 2 -5.26 1.87 8.74
N PHE A 3 -4.01 2.26 8.52
CA PHE A 3 -3.28 3.14 9.43
C PHE A 3 -4.04 4.46 9.65
N ASP A 4 -4.46 5.12 8.58
CA ASP A 4 -5.18 6.41 8.66
C ASP A 4 -6.53 6.28 9.39
N LEU A 5 -7.23 5.15 9.25
CA LEU A 5 -8.49 4.89 9.94
C LEU A 5 -8.25 4.72 11.46
N ALA A 6 -7.27 3.89 11.82
CA ALA A 6 -6.89 3.66 13.21
C ALA A 6 -6.39 4.95 13.89
N GLU A 7 -5.59 5.74 13.19
CA GLU A 7 -5.04 7.01 13.69
C GLU A 7 -6.14 8.07 13.89
N ARG A 8 -7.10 8.19 12.96
CA ARG A 8 -8.14 9.22 13.01
C ARG A 8 -9.33 8.88 13.90
N PHE A 9 -9.71 7.60 13.98
CA PHE A 9 -10.96 7.18 14.62
C PHE A 9 -10.75 6.14 15.73
N GLY A 10 -9.51 5.74 16.00
CA GLY A 10 -9.18 4.70 16.97
C GLY A 10 -9.38 3.28 16.44
N LEU A 11 -8.79 2.31 17.14
CA LEU A 11 -8.94 0.89 16.79
C LEU A 11 -10.37 0.39 16.99
N ASP A 12 -11.12 0.98 17.92
CA ASP A 12 -12.52 0.62 18.19
C ASP A 12 -13.47 0.91 17.02
N ALA A 13 -13.05 1.76 16.07
CA ALA A 13 -13.76 2.00 14.82
C ALA A 13 -13.58 0.86 13.79
N ILE A 14 -12.66 -0.09 14.05
CA ILE A 14 -12.33 -1.20 13.15
C ILE A 14 -12.87 -2.50 13.74
N VAL A 15 -13.70 -3.19 12.96
CA VAL A 15 -14.22 -4.52 13.32
C VAL A 15 -13.81 -5.55 12.29
N GLN A 16 -13.62 -6.79 12.73
CA GLN A 16 -13.39 -7.93 11.87
C GLN A 16 -14.61 -8.85 11.90
N ARG A 17 -14.94 -9.45 10.76
CA ARG A 17 -16.02 -10.43 10.62
C ARG A 17 -15.50 -11.64 9.88
N ASP A 18 -15.91 -12.81 10.34
CA ASP A 18 -15.62 -14.08 9.68
C ASP A 18 -16.41 -14.17 8.37
N LEU A 19 -15.72 -14.50 7.28
CA LEU A 19 -16.29 -14.70 5.96
C LEU A 19 -16.30 -16.19 5.56
N GLY A 20 -15.85 -17.08 6.44
CA GLY A 20 -15.61 -18.48 6.12
C GLY A 20 -14.38 -18.66 5.22
N VAL A 21 -14.49 -19.53 4.22
CA VAL A 21 -13.37 -19.90 3.35
C VAL A 21 -13.31 -18.95 2.14
N ARG A 22 -12.12 -18.38 1.93
CA ARG A 22 -11.81 -17.62 0.72
C ARG A 22 -10.67 -18.30 -0.03
N GLU A 23 -11.00 -18.87 -1.19
CA GLU A 23 -9.99 -19.36 -2.12
C GLU A 23 -9.59 -18.26 -3.11
N HIS A 24 -8.29 -18.15 -3.37
CA HIS A 24 -7.75 -17.25 -4.37
C HIS A 24 -6.52 -17.89 -5.01
N ARG A 25 -6.07 -17.35 -6.13
CA ARG A 25 -4.82 -17.85 -6.75
C ARG A 25 -3.64 -17.65 -5.81
N ASN A 26 -2.77 -18.65 -5.73
CA ASN A 26 -1.46 -18.51 -5.09
C ASN A 26 -0.51 -17.87 -6.11
N ARG A 27 0.14 -16.77 -5.71
CA ARG A 27 1.16 -16.12 -6.53
C ARG A 27 2.54 -16.69 -6.17
N PRO A 28 3.44 -16.81 -7.15
CA PRO A 28 4.83 -17.18 -6.88
C PRO A 28 5.57 -16.07 -6.11
N LEU A 29 6.73 -16.40 -5.53
CA LEU A 29 7.44 -15.50 -4.60
C LEU A 29 8.00 -14.23 -5.27
N ASP A 30 8.44 -14.34 -6.50
CA ASP A 30 8.88 -13.24 -7.37
C ASP A 30 7.77 -12.20 -7.59
N GLU A 31 6.51 -12.64 -7.67
CA GLU A 31 5.34 -11.75 -7.70
C GLU A 31 4.97 -11.15 -6.33
N LEU A 32 5.26 -11.86 -5.24
CA LEU A 32 4.92 -11.43 -3.88
C LEU A 32 5.95 -10.43 -3.31
N ALA A 33 7.22 -10.56 -3.67
CA ALA A 33 8.28 -9.71 -3.14
C ALA A 33 8.06 -8.20 -3.43
N PRO A 34 7.65 -7.77 -4.65
CA PRO A 34 7.29 -6.38 -4.91
C PRO A 34 6.12 -5.89 -4.06
N GLN A 35 5.13 -6.75 -3.82
CA GLN A 35 3.97 -6.42 -2.98
C GLN A 35 4.38 -6.23 -1.52
N ALA A 36 5.24 -7.11 -1.00
CA ALA A 36 5.77 -7.00 0.36
C ALA A 36 6.57 -5.69 0.54
N MET A 37 7.41 -5.34 -0.44
CA MET A 37 8.15 -4.08 -0.43
C MET A 37 7.21 -2.86 -0.43
N ALA A 38 6.15 -2.90 -1.24
CA ALA A 38 5.15 -1.82 -1.27
C ALA A 38 4.42 -1.66 0.09
N ILE A 39 4.06 -2.76 0.73
CA ILE A 39 3.44 -2.76 2.07
C ILE A 39 4.40 -2.16 3.10
N LEU A 40 5.65 -2.63 3.13
CA LEU A 40 6.67 -2.16 4.07
C LEU A 40 6.93 -0.66 3.92
N LEU A 41 7.18 -0.20 2.70
CA LEU A 41 7.38 1.24 2.42
C LEU A 41 6.15 2.07 2.82
N THR A 42 4.93 1.57 2.57
CA THR A 42 3.71 2.26 3.01
C THR A 42 3.65 2.36 4.53
N ALA A 43 3.94 1.28 5.25
CA ALA A 43 3.95 1.27 6.71
C ALA A 43 5.01 2.21 7.29
N LEU A 44 6.24 2.19 6.76
CA LEU A 44 7.33 3.07 7.21
C LEU A 44 7.02 4.55 6.97
N ARG A 45 6.43 4.90 5.82
CA ARG A 45 5.99 6.28 5.54
C ARG A 45 4.92 6.74 6.53
N ARG A 46 3.94 5.89 6.86
CA ARG A 46 2.92 6.20 7.88
C ARG A 46 3.50 6.29 9.29
N ALA A 47 4.56 5.53 9.58
CA ALA A 47 5.32 5.64 10.83
C ALA A 47 6.21 6.89 10.91
N GLY A 48 6.17 7.79 9.92
CA GLY A 48 6.92 9.04 9.91
C GLY A 48 8.35 8.94 9.40
N MET A 49 8.75 7.79 8.82
CA MET A 49 10.09 7.66 8.25
C MET A 49 10.22 8.54 6.99
N PRO A 50 11.25 9.40 6.90
CA PRO A 50 11.40 10.30 5.77
C PRO A 50 11.67 9.50 4.48
N ALA A 51 11.10 9.95 3.36
CA ALA A 51 11.25 9.27 2.08
C ALA A 51 12.71 9.13 1.64
N SER A 52 13.58 10.06 2.04
CA SER A 52 15.03 10.00 1.78
C SER A 52 15.75 8.85 2.49
N ALA A 53 15.17 8.29 3.57
CA ALA A 53 15.72 7.16 4.30
C ALA A 53 15.24 5.81 3.77
N LEU A 54 14.38 5.79 2.74
CA LEU A 54 13.75 4.60 2.20
C LEU A 54 14.22 4.35 0.76
N SER A 55 14.85 3.20 0.52
CA SER A 55 15.05 2.74 -0.86
C SER A 55 13.73 2.26 -1.44
N SER A 56 13.34 2.75 -2.62
CA SER A 56 12.18 2.27 -3.36
C SER A 56 12.53 1.26 -4.44
N THR A 57 13.70 0.63 -4.37
CA THR A 57 14.14 -0.40 -5.34
C THR A 57 14.33 -1.73 -4.63
N LEU A 58 13.68 -2.76 -5.13
CA LEU A 58 13.82 -4.14 -4.67
C LEU A 58 14.85 -4.85 -5.53
N MET A 59 15.82 -5.51 -4.89
CA MET A 59 16.79 -6.37 -5.55
C MET A 59 16.31 -7.82 -5.47
N GLN A 60 16.11 -8.48 -6.61
CA GLN A 60 15.72 -9.87 -6.69
C GLN A 60 16.81 -10.72 -7.34
N PHE A 61 16.95 -11.96 -6.86
CA PHE A 61 17.88 -12.94 -7.38
C PHE A 61 17.10 -14.13 -7.93
N GLY A 62 17.45 -14.57 -9.15
CA GLY A 62 16.87 -15.76 -9.76
C GLY A 62 17.24 -17.07 -9.03
N ASP A 63 16.49 -18.13 -9.33
CA ASP A 63 16.62 -19.46 -8.70
C ASP A 63 17.86 -20.26 -9.17
N ARG A 64 18.49 -19.83 -10.28
CA ARG A 64 19.75 -20.44 -10.76
C ARG A 64 20.94 -19.68 -10.19
N ARG A 65 21.95 -20.42 -9.76
CA ARG A 65 23.22 -19.95 -9.17
C ARG A 65 24.03 -18.96 -10.05
N ASP A 66 23.53 -18.63 -11.24
CA ASP A 66 24.12 -17.69 -12.19
C ASP A 66 23.36 -16.34 -12.12
N VAL A 67 23.60 -15.63 -11.02
CA VAL A 67 23.74 -14.16 -10.81
C VAL A 67 23.01 -13.18 -11.75
N GLU A 68 21.80 -13.46 -12.24
CA GLU A 68 20.95 -12.39 -12.80
C GLU A 68 20.19 -11.72 -11.65
N CYS A 69 20.71 -10.55 -11.28
CA CYS A 69 20.09 -9.66 -10.31
C CYS A 69 19.14 -8.71 -11.06
N GLU A 70 17.87 -8.73 -10.71
CA GLU A 70 16.89 -7.78 -11.22
C GLU A 70 16.64 -6.67 -10.19
N LEU A 71 16.70 -5.42 -10.66
CA LEU A 71 16.31 -4.27 -9.86
C LEU A 71 14.87 -3.88 -10.24
N VAL A 72 13.95 -4.13 -9.32
CA VAL A 72 12.53 -3.85 -9.49
C VAL A 72 12.19 -2.53 -8.79
N PRO A 73 11.91 -1.44 -9.53
CA PRO A 73 11.48 -0.19 -8.92
C PRO A 73 10.05 -0.31 -8.38
N ILE A 74 9.86 0.10 -7.13
CA ILE A 74 8.59 0.09 -6.42
C ILE A 74 8.11 1.52 -6.25
N GLU A 75 7.17 1.93 -7.09
CA GLU A 75 6.60 3.27 -7.00
C GLU A 75 5.37 3.29 -6.09
N ILE A 76 5.37 4.18 -5.09
CA ILE A 76 4.24 4.40 -4.19
C ILE A 76 3.81 5.84 -4.28
N ARG A 77 2.65 6.04 -4.90
CA ARG A 77 1.95 7.33 -4.97
C ARG A 77 0.73 7.29 -4.08
N GLU A 78 0.57 8.34 -3.30
CA GLU A 78 -0.63 8.56 -2.51
C GLU A 78 -1.59 9.45 -3.30
N ARG A 79 -2.82 8.97 -3.49
CA ARG A 79 -3.89 9.80 -4.02
C ARG A 79 -4.44 10.66 -2.87
N PRO A 80 -4.80 11.93 -3.13
CA PRO A 80 -5.44 12.74 -2.11
C PRO A 80 -6.80 12.14 -1.71
N PRO A 81 -7.32 12.46 -0.52
CA PRO A 81 -8.67 12.07 -0.14
C PRO A 81 -9.67 12.48 -1.22
N MET A 82 -10.53 11.57 -1.64
CA MET A 82 -11.34 11.78 -2.85
C MET A 82 -12.25 13.02 -2.78
N ILE A 83 -12.69 13.39 -1.56
CA ILE A 83 -13.46 14.60 -1.31
C ILE A 83 -12.71 15.89 -1.66
N THR A 84 -11.37 15.90 -1.65
CA THR A 84 -10.57 17.07 -2.01
C THR A 84 -10.44 17.25 -3.53
N VAL A 85 -10.73 16.22 -4.33
CA VAL A 85 -10.75 16.30 -5.80
C VAL A 85 -12.02 17.03 -6.25
N ARG A 86 -11.87 18.13 -6.98
CA ARG A 86 -13.00 18.98 -7.40
C ARG A 86 -13.96 18.24 -8.32
N GLU A 87 -13.43 17.53 -9.30
CA GLU A 87 -14.20 16.79 -10.30
C GLU A 87 -15.06 15.70 -9.64
N TYR A 88 -14.57 15.11 -8.54
CA TYR A 88 -15.34 14.16 -7.74
C TYR A 88 -16.51 14.85 -7.01
N ARG A 89 -16.26 16.02 -6.41
CA ARG A 89 -17.31 16.80 -5.73
C ARG A 89 -18.42 17.22 -6.68
N GLU A 90 -18.05 17.71 -7.87
CA GLU A 90 -19.00 18.13 -8.90
C GLU A 90 -19.85 16.95 -9.39
N LYS A 91 -19.21 15.79 -9.64
CA LYS A 91 -19.90 14.59 -10.12
C LYS A 91 -20.94 14.05 -9.13
N PHE A 92 -20.67 14.13 -7.83
CA PHE A 92 -21.50 13.51 -6.79
C PHE A 92 -22.22 14.52 -5.88
N CYS A 93 -22.25 15.81 -6.26
CA CYS A 93 -22.83 16.90 -5.48
C CYS A 93 -22.40 16.89 -4.00
N ARG A 94 -21.09 16.77 -3.76
CA ARG A 94 -20.51 16.72 -2.40
C ARG A 94 -19.82 18.03 -2.05
N GLU A 95 -20.05 18.51 -0.84
CA GLU A 95 -19.33 19.66 -0.28
C GLU A 95 -18.07 19.19 0.47
N LEU A 96 -17.08 20.08 0.56
CA LEU A 96 -15.87 19.79 1.33
C LEU A 96 -16.22 19.93 2.82
N SER A 97 -16.47 18.80 3.49
CA SER A 97 -16.62 18.80 4.94
C SER A 97 -15.30 19.19 5.60
N ALA A 98 -15.36 20.17 6.50
CA ALA A 98 -14.24 20.62 7.33
C ALA A 98 -13.80 19.56 8.34
#